data_AF-A0A1G5N9K3-F1
#
_entry.id   AF-A0A1G5N9K3-F1
#
_cell.length_a   1.000
_cell.length_b   1.000
_cell.length_c   1.000
_cell.angle_alpha   90.00
_cell.angle_beta   90.00
_cell.angle_gamma   90.00
#
_symmetry.space_group_name_H-M   'P 1'
#
loop_
_entity.id
_entity.type
_entity.pdbx_description
1 polymer ?
#
loop_
_entity_poly.entity_id
_entity_poly.type
_entity_poly.pdbx_seq_one_letter_code
_entity_poly.pdbx_strand_id
1 'polypeptide(L)'
;MNEQRDWSGCLTWHELLDALCARQGYLDNLALADDLCAANGIQTQAAFNATLKNLQNWRRGAHIPQRRNFVLLGKILKVDQFDGLRERWNRLYSEAKTQRTNVSAKNVEVPPSSDPTAIAPAARLSVAIAVAVLVVGSVAAFFVLVWPESDIADTNVVVSPEELRADYVRNVTATVGDALVIHGARGTNCGPAPDWDDAKKKLPELETGILSDGDVGTRFSRQCGRRVPARAILFTATSPGTEQTALFGDRISITVQ
;
A
#
# COMPACT_ATOMS: atom_id res chain seq x y z
N MET A 1 32.34 -15.06 -17.39
CA MET A 1 32.71 -14.50 -16.06
C MET A 1 31.70 -13.42 -15.73
N ASN A 2 30.83 -13.65 -14.73
CA ASN A 2 29.87 -12.64 -14.29
C ASN A 2 30.64 -11.58 -13.48
N GLU A 3 30.84 -10.39 -14.04
CA GLU A 3 31.19 -9.21 -13.26
C GLU A 3 30.03 -8.93 -12.28
N GLN A 4 30.17 -9.48 -11.07
CA GLN A 4 29.46 -9.00 -9.89
C GLN A 4 29.98 -7.59 -9.63
N ARG A 5 29.29 -6.61 -10.24
CA ARG A 5 29.52 -5.21 -9.91
C ARG A 5 29.13 -5.03 -8.46
N ASP A 6 30.04 -4.51 -7.66
CA ASP A 6 29.77 -4.24 -6.27
C ASP A 6 28.71 -3.13 -6.17
N TRP A 7 27.50 -3.50 -5.75
CA TRP A 7 26.39 -2.56 -5.54
C TRP A 7 26.61 -1.69 -4.30
N SER A 8 27.69 -1.92 -3.53
CA SER A 8 28.08 -1.15 -2.33
C SER A 8 28.14 0.35 -2.54
N GLY A 9 28.55 0.81 -3.72
CA GLY A 9 28.70 2.23 -4.04
C GLY A 9 27.37 2.99 -4.20
N CYS A 10 26.24 2.31 -4.37
CA CYS A 10 24.93 2.98 -4.48
C CYS A 10 24.39 3.25 -3.07
N LEU A 11 24.48 4.50 -2.61
CA LEU A 11 24.10 4.90 -1.26
C LEU A 11 22.61 5.25 -1.16
N THR A 12 21.99 5.63 -2.28
CA THR A 12 20.57 5.96 -2.33
C THR A 12 19.80 5.01 -3.25
N TRP A 13 18.47 4.91 -3.04
CA TRP A 13 17.62 4.04 -3.86
C TRP A 13 17.63 4.44 -5.34
N HIS A 14 17.64 5.74 -5.66
CA HIS A 14 17.60 6.20 -7.05
C HIS A 14 18.93 6.00 -7.78
N GLU A 15 20.08 6.10 -7.09
CA GLU A 15 21.38 5.68 -7.64
C GLU A 15 21.39 4.19 -7.98
N LEU A 16 20.84 3.35 -7.08
CA LEU A 16 20.74 1.92 -7.33
C LEU A 16 19.81 1.62 -8.51
N LEU A 17 18.66 2.30 -8.59
CA LEU A 17 17.76 2.22 -9.74
C LEU A 17 18.50 2.56 -11.04
N ASP A 18 19.21 3.69 -11.07
CA ASP A 18 19.89 4.17 -12.27
C ASP A 18 21.00 3.20 -12.72
N ALA A 19 21.78 2.67 -11.77
CA ALA A 19 22.80 1.67 -12.03
C ALA A 19 22.21 0.35 -12.57
N LEU A 20 21.05 -0.08 -12.06
CA LEU A 20 20.34 -1.27 -12.56
C LEU A 20 19.75 -1.03 -13.96
N CYS A 21 19.17 0.15 -14.20
CA CYS A 21 18.70 0.54 -15.53
C CYS A 21 19.82 0.48 -16.56
N ALA A 22 20.97 1.10 -16.26
CA ALA A 22 22.14 1.07 -17.14
C ALA A 22 22.62 -0.36 -17.42
N ARG A 23 22.61 -1.24 -16.40
CA ARG A 23 23.01 -2.65 -16.56
C ARG A 23 22.06 -3.46 -17.44
N GLN A 24 20.75 -3.20 -17.35
CA GLN A 24 19.74 -3.89 -18.16
C GLN A 24 19.55 -3.27 -19.56
N GLY A 25 20.31 -2.23 -19.90
CA GLY A 25 20.25 -1.55 -21.20
C GLY A 25 19.20 -0.43 -21.28
N TYR A 26 18.55 -0.07 -20.18
CA TYR A 26 17.62 1.06 -20.09
C TYR A 26 18.37 2.40 -19.94
N LEU A 27 19.10 2.77 -20.99
CA LEU A 27 19.85 4.03 -21.06
C LEU A 27 18.94 5.26 -21.08
N ASP A 28 17.77 5.13 -21.70
CA ASP A 28 16.69 6.11 -21.65
C ASP A 28 15.49 5.60 -20.86
N ASN A 29 14.51 6.48 -20.65
CA ASN A 29 13.27 6.12 -19.97
C ASN A 29 12.20 5.55 -20.91
N LEU A 30 12.40 5.56 -22.23
CA LEU A 30 11.39 5.14 -23.21
C LEU A 30 11.17 3.64 -23.12
N ALA A 31 12.25 2.86 -23.23
CA ALA A 31 12.15 1.39 -23.15
C ALA A 31 11.63 0.92 -21.79
N LEU A 32 12.10 1.54 -20.69
CA LEU A 32 11.64 1.18 -19.35
C LEU A 32 10.18 1.57 -19.10
N ALA A 33 9.73 2.69 -19.67
CA ALA A 33 8.32 3.10 -19.57
C ALA A 33 7.41 2.11 -20.29
N ASP A 34 7.83 1.62 -21.45
CA ASP A 34 7.07 0.63 -22.23
C ASP A 34 6.91 -0.68 -21.44
N ASP A 35 8.03 -1.22 -20.94
CA ASP A 35 8.02 -2.44 -20.11
C ASP A 35 7.19 -2.28 -18.83
N LEU A 36 7.27 -1.11 -18.18
CA LEU A 36 6.51 -0.83 -16.97
C LEU A 36 5.02 -0.65 -17.25
N CYS A 37 4.64 -0.06 -18.39
CA CYS A 37 3.26 0.04 -18.84
C CYS A 37 2.69 -1.33 -19.20
N ALA A 38 3.44 -2.14 -19.94
CA ALA A 38 3.10 -3.52 -20.28
C ALA A 38 2.90 -4.37 -19.01
N ALA A 39 3.83 -4.29 -18.05
CA ALA A 39 3.73 -4.99 -16.77
C ALA A 39 2.57 -4.51 -15.88
N ASN A 40 2.12 -3.26 -16.06
CA ASN A 40 0.93 -2.74 -15.39
C ASN A 40 -0.38 -3.11 -16.09
N GLY A 41 -0.34 -3.66 -17.31
CA GLY A 41 -1.52 -3.94 -18.12
C GLY A 41 -2.18 -2.69 -18.70
N ILE A 42 -1.47 -1.56 -18.78
CA ILE A 42 -2.01 -0.28 -19.27
C ILE A 42 -1.27 0.12 -20.54
N GLN A 43 -1.97 0.17 -21.68
CA GLN A 43 -1.40 0.46 -23.00
C GLN A 43 -1.85 1.81 -23.59
N THR A 44 -2.29 2.75 -22.76
CA THR A 44 -2.72 4.07 -23.27
C THR A 44 -1.53 5.03 -23.39
N GLN A 45 -1.53 5.86 -24.44
CA GLN A 45 -0.49 6.88 -24.64
C GLN A 45 -0.38 7.85 -23.45
N ALA A 46 -1.52 8.21 -22.85
CA ALA A 46 -1.55 9.08 -21.67
C ALA A 46 -0.84 8.44 -20.46
N ALA A 47 -1.07 7.15 -20.21
CA ALA A 47 -0.39 6.42 -19.16
C ALA A 47 1.11 6.31 -19.43
N PHE A 48 1.50 6.01 -20.67
CA PHE A 48 2.92 5.97 -21.08
C PHE A 48 3.64 7.30 -20.80
N ASN A 49 3.04 8.42 -21.21
CA ASN A 49 3.60 9.76 -20.96
C ASN A 49 3.71 10.08 -19.45
N ALA A 50 2.74 9.65 -18.65
CA ALA A 50 2.80 9.80 -17.19
C ALA A 50 3.91 8.93 -16.58
N THR A 51 4.05 7.69 -17.05
CA THR A 51 5.13 6.77 -16.65
C THR A 51 6.50 7.37 -16.97
N LEU A 52 6.69 7.96 -18.15
CA LEU A 52 7.94 8.64 -18.51
C LEU A 52 8.32 9.74 -17.52
N LYS A 53 7.37 10.62 -17.20
CA LYS A 53 7.58 11.71 -16.22
C LYS A 53 7.92 11.15 -14.85
N ASN A 54 7.24 10.09 -14.43
CA ASN A 54 7.47 9.42 -13.16
C ASN A 54 8.87 8.79 -13.10
N LEU A 55 9.29 8.05 -14.12
CA LEU A 55 10.63 7.46 -14.21
C LEU A 55 11.72 8.53 -14.15
N GLN A 56 11.52 9.67 -14.83
CA GLN A 56 12.46 10.79 -14.76
C GLN A 56 12.59 11.33 -13.33
N ASN A 57 11.48 11.48 -12.61
CA ASN A 57 11.47 11.92 -11.22
C ASN A 57 12.09 10.88 -10.27
N TRP A 58 11.86 9.59 -10.51
CA TRP A 58 12.39 8.51 -9.68
C TRP A 58 13.90 8.35 -9.86
N ARG A 59 14.42 8.37 -11.09
CA ARG A 59 15.87 8.28 -11.37
C ARG A 59 16.66 9.46 -10.82
N ARG A 60 16.04 10.64 -10.71
CA ARG A 60 16.64 11.83 -10.09
C ARG A 60 16.50 11.87 -8.57
N GLY A 61 15.88 10.85 -7.96
CA GLY A 61 15.59 10.85 -6.52
C GLY A 61 14.57 11.91 -6.08
N ALA A 62 13.93 12.60 -7.02
CA ALA A 62 12.95 13.63 -6.70
C ALA A 62 11.72 13.02 -6.06
N HIS A 63 11.28 11.86 -6.56
CA HIS A 63 10.10 11.11 -6.09
C HIS A 63 10.44 9.65 -5.83
N ILE A 64 9.65 8.99 -4.98
CA ILE A 64 9.73 7.55 -4.71
C ILE A 64 8.52 6.88 -5.37
N PRO A 65 8.69 5.74 -6.07
CA PRO A 65 7.56 5.04 -6.68
C PRO A 65 6.60 4.52 -5.62
N GLN A 66 5.34 4.33 -6.03
CA GLN A 66 4.36 3.59 -5.24
C GLN A 66 4.75 2.12 -5.12
N ARG A 67 4.27 1.42 -4.09
CA ARG A 67 4.61 0.01 -3.80
C ARG A 67 4.42 -0.91 -5.01
N ARG A 68 3.32 -0.75 -5.75
CA ARG A 68 3.05 -1.52 -6.97
C ARG A 68 4.16 -1.33 -8.01
N ASN A 69 4.49 -0.08 -8.34
CA ASN A 69 5.53 0.24 -9.32
C ASN A 69 6.92 -0.20 -8.85
N PHE A 70 7.21 -0.08 -7.54
CA PHE A 70 8.44 -0.59 -6.95
C PHE A 70 8.63 -2.10 -7.18
N VAL A 71 7.58 -2.90 -6.96
CA VAL A 71 7.62 -4.35 -7.20
C VAL A 71 7.81 -4.66 -8.68
N LEU A 72 7.09 -3.97 -9.56
CA LEU A 72 7.22 -4.18 -11.01
C LEU A 72 8.61 -3.81 -11.52
N LEU A 73 9.18 -2.70 -11.06
CA LEU A 73 10.55 -2.32 -11.36
C LEU A 73 11.55 -3.38 -10.92
N GLY A 74 11.37 -3.97 -9.73
CA GLY A 74 12.22 -5.06 -9.25
C GLY A 74 12.22 -6.28 -10.19
N LYS A 75 11.04 -6.63 -10.71
CA LYS A 75 10.88 -7.73 -11.69
C LYS A 75 11.52 -7.39 -13.05
N ILE A 76 11.21 -6.22 -13.61
CA ILE A 76 11.74 -5.75 -14.91
C ILE A 76 13.26 -5.67 -14.87
N LEU A 77 13.81 -5.14 -13.78
CA LEU A 77 15.26 -4.96 -13.58
C LEU A 77 15.96 -6.23 -13.10
N LYS A 78 15.22 -7.33 -12.90
CA LYS A 78 15.73 -8.65 -12.49
C LYS A 78 16.58 -8.56 -11.23
N VAL A 79 16.12 -7.79 -10.24
CA VAL A 79 16.80 -7.56 -8.95
C VAL A 79 17.14 -8.88 -8.25
N ASP A 80 16.37 -9.92 -8.52
CA ASP A 80 16.39 -11.21 -7.84
C ASP A 80 17.48 -12.15 -8.37
N GLN A 81 18.08 -11.81 -9.52
CA GLN A 81 19.15 -12.61 -10.13
C GLN A 81 20.51 -12.34 -9.50
N PHE A 82 20.61 -11.40 -8.55
CA PHE A 82 21.85 -11.00 -7.92
C PHE A 82 21.77 -11.23 -6.40
N ASP A 83 22.71 -12.00 -5.87
CA ASP A 83 22.76 -12.29 -4.44
C ASP A 83 22.86 -11.02 -3.59
N GLY A 84 22.03 -10.92 -2.56
CA GLY A 84 21.97 -9.78 -1.64
C GLY A 84 21.39 -8.48 -2.23
N LEU A 85 21.17 -8.39 -3.55
CA LEU A 85 20.67 -7.17 -4.17
C LEU A 85 19.22 -6.87 -3.78
N ARG A 86 18.36 -7.89 -3.69
CA ARG A 86 16.96 -7.73 -3.27
C ARG A 86 16.83 -7.13 -1.87
N GLU A 87 17.63 -7.61 -0.93
CA GLU A 87 17.65 -7.08 0.43
C GLU A 87 18.07 -5.61 0.45
N ARG A 88 19.13 -5.28 -0.29
CA ARG A 88 19.60 -3.90 -0.44
C ARG A 88 18.55 -3.00 -1.10
N TRP A 89 17.91 -3.48 -2.17
CA TRP A 89 16.86 -2.79 -2.92
C TRP A 89 15.69 -2.41 -2.00
N ASN A 90 15.21 -3.36 -1.19
CA ASN A 90 14.14 -3.14 -0.21
C ASN A 90 14.56 -2.21 0.93
N ARG A 91 15.80 -2.34 1.41
CA ARG A 91 16.35 -1.49 2.49
C ARG A 91 16.42 -0.03 2.05
N LEU A 92 17.07 0.25 0.92
CA LEU A 92 17.23 1.62 0.40
C LEU A 92 15.87 2.26 0.07
N TYR A 93 14.91 1.48 -0.45
CA TYR A 93 13.56 1.97 -0.69
C TYR A 93 12.84 2.38 0.60
N SER A 94 12.93 1.53 1.63
CA SER A 94 12.36 1.81 2.96
C SER A 94 12.99 3.06 3.59
N GLU A 95 14.32 3.17 3.55
CA GLU A 95 15.06 4.35 4.04
C GLU A 95 14.60 5.63 3.33
N ALA A 96 14.48 5.60 2.00
CA ALA A 96 14.04 6.74 1.22
C ALA A 96 12.58 7.15 1.52
N LYS A 97 11.69 6.19 1.79
CA LYS A 97 10.30 6.46 2.20
C LYS A 97 10.26 7.15 3.57
N THR A 98 11.03 6.65 4.55
CA THR A 98 11.09 7.22 5.91
C THR A 98 11.71 8.63 5.92
N GLN A 99 12.73 8.89 5.10
CA GLN A 99 13.31 10.22 5.00
C GLN A 99 12.27 11.26 4.51
N ARG A 100 11.41 10.89 3.55
CA ARG A 100 10.34 11.78 3.07
C ARG A 100 9.29 12.08 4.14
N THR A 101 8.85 11.08 4.90
CA THR A 101 7.86 11.31 5.97
C THR A 101 8.42 12.23 7.06
N ASN A 102 9.70 12.09 7.40
CA ASN A 102 10.36 12.94 8.39
C ASN A 102 10.51 14.40 7.93
N VAL A 103 10.84 14.64 6.66
CA VAL A 103 10.93 15.99 6.10
C VAL A 103 9.54 16.65 6.04
N SER A 104 8.51 15.91 5.64
CA SER A 104 7.13 16.42 5.66
C SER A 104 6.65 16.76 7.07
N ALA A 105 6.95 15.95 8.08
CA ALA A 105 6.56 16.21 9.46
C ALA A 105 7.25 17.47 10.04
N LYS A 106 8.53 17.69 9.71
CA LYS A 106 9.30 18.83 10.22
C LYS A 106 8.86 20.19 9.64
N ASN A 107 8.22 20.20 8.48
CA ASN A 107 7.68 21.43 7.88
C ASN A 107 6.29 21.83 8.39
N VAL A 108 5.70 21.07 9.32
CA VAL A 108 4.39 21.36 9.95
C VAL A 108 4.56 21.82 11.41
N GLU A 109 5.69 22.46 11.74
CA GLU A 109 5.84 23.14 13.02
C GLU A 109 5.17 24.52 12.93
N VAL A 110 3.87 24.53 13.22
CA VAL A 110 3.05 25.74 13.39
C VAL A 110 3.52 26.44 14.68
N PRO A 111 3.81 27.76 14.65
CA PRO A 111 4.23 28.48 15.85
C PRO A 111 3.14 28.43 16.93
N PRO A 112 3.50 28.29 18.22
CA PRO A 112 2.52 28.18 19.30
C PRO A 112 1.75 29.50 19.44
N SER A 113 0.45 29.49 19.13
CA SER A 113 -0.45 30.56 19.55
C SER A 113 -0.76 30.36 21.04
N SER A 114 -0.26 31.27 21.85
CA SER A 114 -0.64 31.43 23.25
C SER A 114 -2.11 31.87 23.34
N ASP A 115 -2.98 31.06 23.93
CA ASP A 115 -3.93 31.55 24.94
C ASP A 115 -4.56 30.40 25.75
N PRO A 116 -4.62 30.51 27.09
CA PRO A 116 -5.16 29.46 27.96
C PRO A 116 -6.55 29.83 28.50
N THR A 117 -7.54 28.94 28.36
CA THR A 117 -8.76 28.94 29.21
C THR A 117 -9.39 27.54 29.13
N ALA A 118 -9.14 26.62 30.07
CA ALA A 118 -9.69 26.46 31.43
C ALA A 118 -10.69 25.28 31.51
N ILE A 119 -10.20 24.19 32.14
CA ILE A 119 -10.82 23.35 33.18
C ILE A 119 -12.19 22.66 32.91
N ALA A 120 -12.19 21.31 32.89
CA ALA A 120 -12.92 20.46 33.86
C ALA A 120 -12.55 18.94 33.71
N PRO A 121 -12.64 18.13 34.78
CA PRO A 121 -11.99 16.82 34.87
C PRO A 121 -12.91 15.64 34.50
N ALA A 122 -12.38 14.65 33.79
CA ALA A 122 -13.04 13.36 33.58
C ALA A 122 -12.49 12.31 34.54
N ALA A 123 -13.43 11.66 35.23
CA ALA A 123 -13.21 10.64 36.24
C ALA A 123 -12.42 9.43 35.71
N ARG A 124 -11.49 8.95 36.52
CA ARG A 124 -10.80 7.66 36.35
C ARG A 124 -11.70 6.56 36.92
N LEU A 125 -12.01 5.54 36.12
CA LEU A 125 -12.45 4.26 36.63
C LEU A 125 -11.61 3.16 35.97
N SER A 126 -10.71 2.59 36.76
CA SER A 126 -9.90 1.43 36.42
C SER A 126 -10.72 0.17 36.73
N VAL A 127 -10.86 -0.73 35.76
CA VAL A 127 -11.27 -2.11 36.03
C VAL A 127 -10.22 -3.04 35.41
N ALA A 128 -9.48 -3.69 36.31
CA ALA A 128 -8.62 -4.82 36.02
C ALA A 128 -9.48 -6.09 36.01
N ILE A 129 -9.31 -6.96 35.01
CA ILE A 129 -9.59 -8.39 35.15
C ILE A 129 -8.48 -9.16 34.45
N ALA A 130 -7.73 -9.90 35.26
CA ALA A 130 -6.82 -10.95 34.86
C ALA A 130 -7.58 -12.28 34.84
N VAL A 131 -7.37 -13.12 33.83
CA VAL A 131 -7.52 -14.57 33.96
C VAL A 131 -6.44 -15.24 33.12
N ALA A 132 -5.59 -16.01 33.80
CA ALA A 132 -4.65 -16.97 33.25
C ALA A 132 -5.28 -18.37 33.34
N VAL A 133 -5.13 -19.22 32.30
CA VAL A 133 -5.09 -20.69 32.47
C VAL A 133 -4.19 -21.31 31.38
N LEU A 134 -3.20 -22.05 31.87
CA LEU A 134 -2.28 -22.97 31.19
C LEU A 134 -2.99 -24.25 30.73
N VAL A 135 -2.63 -24.80 29.56
CA VAL A 135 -2.52 -26.27 29.35
C VAL A 135 -1.33 -26.61 28.46
N VAL A 136 -0.66 -27.68 28.88
CA VAL A 136 0.62 -28.26 28.50
C VAL A 136 0.49 -29.22 27.30
N GLY A 137 1.49 -29.18 26.40
CA GLY A 137 2.14 -30.37 25.85
C GLY A 137 1.57 -31.03 24.59
N SER A 138 2.31 -30.98 23.48
CA SER A 138 2.87 -32.18 22.81
C SER A 138 3.81 -31.81 21.66
N VAL A 139 4.96 -32.49 21.63
CA VAL A 139 5.97 -32.43 20.58
C VAL A 139 5.54 -33.32 19.42
N ALA A 140 5.38 -32.75 18.23
CA ALA A 140 5.44 -33.48 16.97
C ALA A 140 6.13 -32.60 15.93
N ALA A 141 7.16 -33.17 15.32
CA ALA A 141 8.07 -32.51 14.41
C ALA A 141 7.50 -32.39 12.98
N PHE A 142 7.95 -31.33 12.30
CA PHE A 142 8.29 -31.26 10.88
C PHE A 142 7.18 -31.02 9.82
N PHE A 143 7.27 -29.81 9.24
CA PHE A 143 6.92 -29.38 7.87
C PHE A 143 5.44 -29.33 7.46
N VAL A 144 4.79 -28.18 7.66
CA VAL A 144 4.49 -27.18 6.61
C VAL A 144 4.36 -25.82 7.31
N LEU A 145 5.06 -24.82 6.79
CA LEU A 145 5.07 -23.44 7.30
C LEU A 145 3.67 -22.82 7.16
N VAL A 146 3.00 -22.77 8.31
CA VAL A 146 2.15 -21.71 8.82
C VAL A 146 2.51 -20.35 8.19
N TRP A 147 1.66 -19.86 7.30
CA TRP A 147 1.46 -18.42 7.09
C TRP A 147 0.27 -18.00 7.97
N PRO A 148 0.49 -17.28 9.08
CA PRO A 148 -0.50 -16.41 9.66
C PRO A 148 -0.21 -14.99 9.18
N GLU A 149 -1.12 -14.49 8.35
CA GLU A 149 -1.64 -13.12 8.38
C GLU A 149 -0.81 -12.13 9.23
N SER A 150 0.07 -11.38 8.58
CA SER A 150 0.67 -10.20 9.17
C SER A 150 -0.38 -9.07 9.22
N ASP A 151 -0.85 -8.74 10.42
CA ASP A 151 -1.45 -7.45 10.74
C ASP A 151 -0.45 -6.33 10.39
N ILE A 152 -0.82 -5.51 9.41
CA ILE A 152 -0.16 -4.24 9.09
C ILE A 152 -0.83 -3.16 9.94
N ALA A 153 -0.05 -2.53 10.82
CA ALA A 153 -0.33 -1.20 11.36
C ALA A 153 0.66 -0.19 10.74
N ASP A 154 0.13 0.56 9.78
CA ASP A 154 0.16 2.02 9.60
C ASP A 154 1.48 2.83 9.70
N THR A 155 1.85 3.49 8.59
CA THR A 155 2.66 4.73 8.57
C THR A 155 2.19 5.65 7.44
N ASN A 156 1.61 6.77 7.85
CA ASN A 156 1.09 7.87 7.03
C ASN A 156 2.16 8.53 6.13
N VAL A 157 1.88 8.52 4.82
CA VAL A 157 2.45 9.45 3.83
C VAL A 157 1.33 10.41 3.44
N VAL A 158 1.56 11.72 3.61
CA VAL A 158 0.66 12.75 3.06
C VAL A 158 0.85 12.81 1.54
N VAL A 159 0.09 11.97 0.86
CA VAL A 159 -0.34 12.17 -0.53
C VAL A 159 -1.46 13.22 -0.47
N SER A 160 -1.50 14.15 -1.43
CA SER A 160 -2.69 14.99 -1.58
C SER A 160 -3.92 14.08 -1.63
N PRO A 161 -4.99 14.28 -0.82
CA PRO A 161 -6.17 13.40 -0.74
C PRO A 161 -6.95 13.17 -2.06
N GLU A 162 -6.43 13.63 -3.20
CA GLU A 162 -7.07 13.65 -4.50
C GLU A 162 -6.79 12.44 -5.41
N GLU A 163 -5.81 11.56 -5.13
CA GLU A 163 -5.44 10.52 -6.12
C GLU A 163 -5.87 9.08 -5.81
N LEU A 164 -6.04 8.70 -4.54
CA LEU A 164 -6.57 7.36 -4.22
C LEU A 164 -8.09 7.31 -4.43
N ARG A 165 -8.52 6.64 -5.49
CA ARG A 165 -9.94 6.44 -5.80
C ARG A 165 -10.47 5.18 -5.12
N ALA A 166 -11.21 5.38 -4.04
CA ALA A 166 -11.91 4.31 -3.31
C ALA A 166 -13.32 4.08 -3.88
N ASP A 167 -13.43 4.09 -5.21
CA ASP A 167 -14.71 3.95 -5.89
C ASP A 167 -15.24 2.51 -5.73
N TYR A 168 -16.56 2.38 -5.67
CA TYR A 168 -17.22 1.07 -5.57
C TYR A 168 -17.11 0.30 -6.88
N VAL A 169 -16.54 -0.90 -6.80
CA VAL A 169 -16.44 -1.84 -7.91
C VAL A 169 -17.47 -2.95 -7.70
N ARG A 170 -18.49 -3.04 -8.56
CA ARG A 170 -19.56 -4.06 -8.44
C ARG A 170 -19.06 -5.47 -8.73
N ASN A 171 -18.25 -5.62 -9.77
CA ASN A 171 -17.76 -6.90 -10.26
C ASN A 171 -16.23 -6.86 -10.22
N VAL A 172 -15.64 -7.65 -9.34
CA VAL A 172 -14.21 -7.75 -9.16
C VAL A 172 -13.72 -9.00 -9.86
N THR A 173 -12.70 -8.84 -10.70
CA THR A 173 -11.98 -9.96 -11.32
C THR A 173 -10.50 -9.82 -10.99
N ALA A 174 -9.90 -10.88 -10.46
CA ALA A 174 -8.53 -10.90 -9.98
C ALA A 174 -7.89 -12.27 -10.23
N THR A 175 -6.56 -12.32 -10.26
CA THR A 175 -5.78 -13.56 -10.17
C THR A 175 -5.26 -13.72 -8.74
N VAL A 176 -5.06 -14.96 -8.27
CA VAL A 176 -4.41 -15.22 -6.98
C VAL A 176 -3.10 -14.42 -6.86
N GLY A 177 -2.98 -13.61 -5.81
CA GLY A 177 -1.85 -12.71 -5.57
C GLY A 177 -2.08 -11.25 -6.00
N ASP A 178 -3.15 -10.95 -6.75
CA ASP A 178 -3.52 -9.57 -7.06
C ASP A 178 -4.03 -8.82 -5.82
N ALA A 179 -3.74 -7.52 -5.78
CA ALA A 179 -4.24 -6.62 -4.75
C ALA A 179 -4.87 -5.37 -5.40
N LEU A 180 -6.13 -5.08 -5.07
CA LEU A 180 -6.90 -3.98 -5.68
C LEU A 180 -7.90 -3.34 -4.71
N VAL A 181 -8.12 -2.04 -4.86
CA VAL A 181 -9.14 -1.31 -4.08
C VAL A 181 -10.50 -1.57 -4.71
N ILE A 182 -11.42 -2.15 -3.93
CA ILE A 182 -12.74 -2.60 -4.43
C ILE A 182 -13.90 -1.76 -3.90
N HIS A 183 -13.67 -0.99 -2.83
CA HIS A 183 -14.68 -0.16 -2.19
C HIS A 183 -14.04 0.94 -1.34
N GLY A 184 -14.85 1.86 -0.84
CA GLY A 184 -14.46 2.88 0.12
C GLY A 184 -15.51 3.06 1.21
N ALA A 185 -15.18 2.78 2.47
CA ALA A 185 -16.06 3.03 3.60
C ALA A 185 -16.19 4.54 3.83
N ARG A 186 -17.43 5.05 3.82
CA ARG A 186 -17.71 6.48 4.00
C ARG A 186 -18.07 6.76 5.46
N GLY A 187 -17.64 7.92 5.96
CA GLY A 187 -18.09 8.43 7.25
C GLY A 187 -19.58 8.77 7.28
N THR A 188 -20.11 8.96 8.48
CA THR A 188 -21.47 9.48 8.68
C THR A 188 -21.56 10.91 8.14
N ASN A 189 -22.72 11.26 7.56
CA ASN A 189 -23.02 12.62 7.07
C ASN A 189 -21.94 13.26 6.17
N CYS A 190 -21.29 12.46 5.31
CA CYS A 190 -20.25 12.96 4.39
C CYS A 190 -19.03 13.58 5.11
N GLY A 191 -18.82 13.20 6.38
CA GLY A 191 -17.69 13.61 7.20
C GLY A 191 -16.38 12.92 6.83
N PRO A 192 -15.39 12.94 7.74
CA PRO A 192 -14.11 12.26 7.56
C PRO A 192 -14.27 10.77 7.22
N ALA A 193 -13.25 10.19 6.59
CA ALA A 193 -13.19 8.74 6.44
C ALA A 193 -13.21 8.10 7.84
N PRO A 194 -13.92 6.97 8.03
CA PRO A 194 -13.89 6.27 9.30
C PRO A 194 -12.49 5.72 9.58
N ASP A 195 -12.18 5.53 10.86
CA ASP A 195 -11.01 4.78 11.27
C ASP A 195 -11.09 3.33 10.77
N TRP A 196 -9.93 2.73 10.53
CA TRP A 196 -9.85 1.38 10.00
C TRP A 196 -10.56 0.36 10.90
N ASP A 197 -10.37 0.46 12.22
CA ASP A 197 -10.99 -0.45 13.19
C ASP A 197 -12.53 -0.41 13.14
N ASP A 198 -13.12 0.74 12.84
CA ASP A 198 -14.58 0.87 12.72
C ASP A 198 -15.10 0.37 11.37
N ALA A 199 -14.31 0.52 10.30
CA ALA A 199 -14.61 -0.05 9.01
C ALA A 199 -14.52 -1.59 9.04
N LYS A 200 -13.44 -2.14 9.64
CA LYS A 200 -13.14 -3.58 9.72
C LYS A 200 -14.27 -4.37 10.39
N LYS A 201 -14.89 -3.83 11.45
CA LYS A 201 -16.03 -4.47 12.15
C LYS A 201 -17.25 -4.76 11.26
N LYS A 202 -17.35 -4.11 10.09
CA LYS A 202 -18.49 -4.25 9.15
C LYS A 202 -18.11 -5.01 7.88
N LEU A 203 -16.85 -5.45 7.77
CA LEU A 203 -16.40 -6.22 6.62
C LEU A 203 -16.80 -7.69 6.80
N PRO A 204 -17.25 -8.35 5.72
CA PRO A 204 -17.47 -9.79 5.72
C PRO A 204 -16.12 -10.53 5.67
N GLU A 205 -16.11 -11.74 6.19
CA GLU A 205 -15.07 -12.71 5.84
C GLU A 205 -15.32 -13.22 4.42
N LEU A 206 -14.25 -13.47 3.68
CA LEU A 206 -14.26 -13.87 2.28
C LEU A 206 -13.48 -15.18 2.13
N GLU A 207 -13.96 -16.07 1.26
CA GLU A 207 -13.24 -17.31 0.95
C GLU A 207 -12.17 -17.09 -0.13
N THR A 208 -12.37 -16.10 -1.00
CA THR A 208 -11.51 -15.86 -2.17
C THR A 208 -10.34 -14.90 -1.92
N GLY A 209 -10.31 -14.22 -0.77
CA GLY A 209 -9.28 -13.24 -0.47
C GLY A 209 -9.40 -12.59 0.90
N ILE A 210 -8.54 -11.60 1.14
CA ILE A 210 -8.46 -10.85 2.40
C ILE A 210 -8.80 -9.39 2.14
N LEU A 211 -9.57 -8.77 3.04
CA LEU A 211 -9.85 -7.34 3.04
C LEU A 211 -8.95 -6.62 4.07
N SER A 212 -8.25 -5.59 3.62
CA SER A 212 -7.28 -4.82 4.41
C SER A 212 -7.41 -3.32 4.20
N ASP A 213 -6.70 -2.53 5.00
CA ASP A 213 -6.70 -1.07 4.87
C ASP A 213 -5.99 -0.64 3.58
N GLY A 214 -6.69 0.11 2.74
CA GLY A 214 -6.16 0.71 1.53
C GLY A 214 -5.74 2.18 1.68
N ASP A 215 -5.68 2.71 2.89
CA ASP A 215 -5.49 4.13 3.25
C ASP A 215 -6.74 5.01 3.00
N VAL A 216 -6.64 6.28 3.36
CA VAL A 216 -7.69 7.28 3.09
C VAL A 216 -7.63 7.73 1.64
N GLY A 217 -8.75 7.58 0.93
CA GLY A 217 -8.95 8.07 -0.42
C GLY A 217 -10.24 8.87 -0.56
N THR A 218 -10.72 9.00 -1.79
CA THR A 218 -12.03 9.61 -2.08
C THR A 218 -12.91 8.71 -2.92
N ARG A 219 -14.21 8.76 -2.65
CA ARG A 219 -15.24 8.11 -3.49
C ARG A 219 -16.33 9.10 -3.84
N PHE A 220 -16.98 8.92 -4.99
CA PHE A 220 -18.19 9.67 -5.29
C PHE A 220 -19.37 9.12 -4.47
N SER A 221 -20.05 10.00 -3.71
CA SER A 221 -21.19 9.64 -2.89
C SER A 221 -22.45 10.29 -3.45
N ARG A 222 -23.40 9.47 -3.95
CA ARG A 222 -24.69 9.96 -4.45
C ARG A 222 -25.49 10.71 -3.39
N GLN A 223 -25.47 10.21 -2.15
CA GLN A 223 -26.13 10.87 -1.01
C GLN A 223 -25.54 12.26 -0.70
N CYS A 224 -24.25 12.46 -0.96
CA CYS A 224 -23.56 13.72 -0.70
C CYS A 224 -23.49 14.64 -1.93
N GLY A 225 -23.82 14.13 -3.12
CA GLY A 225 -23.66 14.84 -4.39
C GLY A 225 -22.21 15.17 -4.78
N ARG A 226 -21.20 14.67 -4.06
CA ARG A 226 -19.79 15.03 -4.24
C ARG A 226 -18.84 13.89 -3.92
N ARG A 227 -17.55 14.05 -4.29
CA ARG A 227 -16.47 13.21 -3.76
C ARG A 227 -16.28 13.52 -2.27
N VAL A 228 -16.21 12.46 -1.48
CA VAL A 228 -16.05 12.53 -0.02
C VAL A 228 -14.88 11.66 0.39
N PRO A 229 -14.20 12.00 1.51
CA PRO A 229 -13.22 11.12 2.12
C PRO A 229 -13.83 9.75 2.40
N ALA A 230 -13.07 8.70 2.08
CA ALA A 230 -13.46 7.32 2.34
C ALA A 230 -12.22 6.49 2.67
N ARG A 231 -12.39 5.52 3.56
CA ARG A 231 -11.37 4.53 3.90
C ARG A 231 -11.39 3.46 2.81
N ALA A 232 -10.34 3.37 2.01
CA ALA A 232 -10.27 2.41 0.91
C ALA A 232 -10.21 0.99 1.46
N ILE A 233 -10.91 0.08 0.79
CA ILE A 233 -10.92 -1.35 1.11
C ILE A 233 -10.08 -2.07 0.06
N LEU A 234 -8.90 -2.54 0.48
CA LEU A 234 -7.97 -3.28 -0.36
C LEU A 234 -8.28 -4.77 -0.27
N PHE A 235 -8.66 -5.38 -1.39
CA PHE A 235 -8.84 -6.81 -1.54
C PHE A 235 -7.56 -7.45 -2.07
N THR A 236 -7.07 -8.48 -1.40
CA THR A 236 -5.95 -9.32 -1.86
C THR A 236 -6.48 -10.72 -2.14
N ALA A 237 -6.40 -11.16 -3.41
CA ALA A 237 -6.89 -12.47 -3.83
C ALA A 237 -5.97 -13.59 -3.32
N THR A 238 -6.51 -14.58 -2.62
CA THR A 238 -5.74 -15.69 -2.02
C THR A 238 -6.10 -17.06 -2.57
N SER A 239 -7.36 -17.25 -2.99
CA SER A 239 -7.86 -18.54 -3.45
C SER A 239 -8.79 -18.36 -4.67
N PRO A 240 -8.70 -19.23 -5.68
CA PRO A 240 -9.60 -19.18 -6.83
C PRO A 240 -11.03 -19.50 -6.40
N GLY A 241 -12.01 -18.83 -7.02
CA GLY A 241 -13.41 -19.00 -6.67
C GLY A 241 -14.31 -17.87 -7.15
N THR A 242 -15.59 -17.97 -6.83
CA THR A 242 -16.55 -16.88 -7.06
C THR A 242 -17.45 -16.76 -5.84
N GLU A 243 -17.59 -15.53 -5.34
CA GLU A 243 -18.43 -15.24 -4.18
C GLU A 243 -19.22 -13.95 -4.38
N GLN A 244 -20.36 -13.86 -3.70
CA GLN A 244 -21.17 -12.66 -3.62
C GLN A 244 -21.28 -12.23 -2.17
N THR A 245 -21.03 -10.95 -1.91
CA THR A 245 -21.13 -10.41 -0.56
C THR A 245 -21.66 -8.97 -0.59
N ALA A 246 -21.74 -8.32 0.57
CA ALA A 246 -22.06 -6.91 0.68
C ALA A 246 -20.98 -6.17 1.48
N LEU A 247 -20.50 -5.05 0.93
CA LEU A 247 -19.59 -4.12 1.60
C LEU A 247 -20.36 -2.85 1.95
N PHE A 248 -20.55 -2.61 3.25
CA PHE A 248 -21.30 -1.44 3.75
C PHE A 248 -22.71 -1.31 3.14
N GLY A 249 -23.36 -2.43 2.86
CA GLY A 249 -24.69 -2.50 2.23
C GLY A 249 -24.68 -2.54 0.70
N ASP A 250 -23.55 -2.32 0.04
CA ASP A 250 -23.41 -2.43 -1.41
C ASP A 250 -23.03 -3.86 -1.82
N ARG A 251 -23.88 -4.52 -2.62
CA ARG A 251 -23.59 -5.89 -3.10
C ARG A 251 -22.42 -5.91 -4.09
N ILE A 252 -21.54 -6.88 -3.96
CA ILE A 252 -20.38 -7.07 -4.83
C ILE A 252 -20.27 -8.54 -5.23
N SER A 253 -19.83 -8.79 -6.46
CA SER A 253 -19.47 -10.11 -6.97
C SER A 253 -17.96 -10.15 -7.19
N ILE A 254 -17.30 -11.15 -6.64
CA ILE A 254 -15.85 -11.34 -6.73
C ILE A 254 -15.60 -12.65 -7.47
N THR A 255 -14.71 -12.61 -8.45
CA THR A 255 -14.25 -13.78 -9.21
C THR A 255 -12.72 -13.79 -9.20
N VAL A 256 -12.14 -14.84 -8.65
CA VAL A 256 -10.69 -15.05 -8.58
C VAL A 256 -10.30 -16.24 -9.46
N GLN A 257 -9.31 -16.05 -10.32
CA GLN A 257 -8.75 -17.05 -11.24
C GLN A 257 -7.38 -17.55 -10.78
#